data_AF-A0AAU4QGP3-F1
#
_entry.id   AF-A0AAU4QGP3-F1
#
_cell.length_a   1.000
_cell.length_b   1.000
_cell.length_c   1.000
_cell.angle_alpha   90.00
_cell.angle_beta   90.00
_cell.angle_gamma   90.00
#
_symmetry.space_group_name_H-M   'P 1'
#
loop_
_entity.id
_entity.type
_entity.pdbx_description
1 polymer ?
#
loop_
_entity_poly.entity_id
_entity_poly.type
_entity_poly.pdbx_seq_one_letter_code
_entity_poly.pdbx_strand_id
1 'polypeptide(L)' 'MIRRRFRVDYTLAGVDLLLHRIGCSVQVPTRRAAERDEAAIADWKDAQWPAIKGRLHTWVPGSASRTSPARD' A
#
# COMPACT_ATOMS: atom_id res chain seq x y z
N MET A 1 7.65 -16.51 -7.38
CA MET A 1 9.13 -16.53 -7.41
C MET A 1 9.73 -17.42 -6.30
N ILE A 2 9.28 -17.27 -5.05
CA ILE A 2 9.81 -18.03 -3.88
C ILE A 2 9.69 -19.56 -4.07
N ARG A 3 8.50 -20.09 -4.38
CA ARG A 3 8.31 -21.53 -4.67
C ARG A 3 9.25 -22.06 -5.75
N ARG A 4 9.44 -21.31 -6.85
CA ARG A 4 10.28 -21.74 -7.97
C ARG A 4 11.76 -21.80 -7.60
N ARG A 5 12.25 -20.83 -6.82
CA ARG A 5 13.69 -20.69 -6.49
C ARG A 5 14.12 -21.50 -5.27
N PHE A 6 13.24 -21.63 -4.28
CA PHE A 6 13.53 -22.24 -2.99
C PHE A 6 12.73 -23.51 -2.71
N ARG A 7 11.77 -23.87 -3.58
CA ARG A 7 10.90 -25.06 -3.42
C ARG A 7 10.11 -25.08 -2.11
N VAL A 8 9.92 -23.90 -1.49
CA VAL A 8 9.10 -23.70 -0.29
C VAL A 8 7.88 -22.88 -0.64
N ASP A 9 6.77 -23.25 -0.01
CA ASP A 9 5.50 -22.55 -0.11
C ASP A 9 5.22 -21.68 1.10
N TYR A 10 4.81 -20.44 0.82
CA TYR A 10 4.36 -19.47 1.80
C TYR A 10 3.06 -18.85 1.33
N THR A 11 2.17 -18.56 2.29
CA THR A 11 1.06 -17.63 2.08
C THR A 11 1.60 -16.20 1.96
N LEU A 12 0.82 -15.27 1.41
CA LEU A 12 1.23 -13.86 1.32
C LEU A 12 1.58 -13.27 2.70
N ALA A 13 0.76 -13.57 3.72
CA ALA A 13 1.03 -13.19 5.10
C ALA A 13 2.30 -13.83 5.67
N GLY A 14 2.59 -15.09 5.30
CA GLY A 14 3.83 -15.76 5.72
C GLY A 14 5.08 -15.13 5.11
N VAL A 15 5.00 -14.66 3.86
CA VAL A 15 6.09 -13.91 3.22
C VAL A 15 6.30 -12.56 3.92
N ASP A 16 5.22 -11.84 4.23
CA ASP A 16 5.27 -10.56 4.93
C ASP A 16 5.97 -10.68 6.30
N LEU A 17 5.53 -11.65 7.12
CA LEU A 17 6.16 -11.93 8.42
C LEU A 17 7.65 -12.30 8.29
N LEU A 18 7.99 -13.11 7.28
CA LEU A 18 9.38 -13.50 7.02
C LEU A 18 10.24 -12.29 6.68
N LEU A 19 9.76 -11.40 5.81
CA LEU A 19 10.46 -10.17 5.43
C LEU A 19 10.70 -9.28 6.64
N HIS A 20 9.69 -9.09 7.51
CA HIS A 20 9.85 -8.33 8.74
C HIS A 20 10.89 -8.95 9.68
N ARG A 21 10.87 -10.28 9.86
CA ARG A 21 11.80 -10.98 10.76
C ARG A 21 13.26 -10.86 10.32
N ILE A 22 13.52 -10.77 9.02
CA ILE A 22 14.88 -10.58 8.50
C ILE A 22 15.31 -9.10 8.43
N GLY A 23 14.52 -8.19 9.00
CA GLY A 23 14.80 -6.76 8.99
C GLY A 23 14.56 -6.09 7.64
N CYS A 24 13.87 -6.76 6.72
CA CYS A 24 13.45 -6.14 5.48
C CYS A 24 12.33 -5.15 5.78
N SER A 25 12.50 -3.91 5.32
CA SER A 25 11.54 -2.83 5.48
C SER A 25 11.39 -2.10 4.15
N VAL A 26 10.24 -1.46 3.96
CA VAL A 26 9.99 -0.65 2.75
C VAL A 26 10.91 0.58 2.82
N GLN A 27 11.96 0.56 2.01
CA GLN A 27 12.93 1.64 1.93
C GLN A 27 12.48 2.68 0.91
N VAL A 28 12.54 3.95 1.30
CA VAL A 28 12.35 5.07 0.37
C VAL A 28 13.68 5.31 -0.35
N PRO A 29 13.74 5.26 -1.69
CA PRO A 29 14.95 5.59 -2.42
C PRO A 29 15.42 7.00 -2.09
N THR A 30 16.69 7.16 -1.71
CA THR A 30 17.29 8.47 -1.40
C THR A 30 17.35 9.38 -2.62
N ARG A 31 17.39 8.80 -3.83
CA ARG A 31 17.44 9.52 -5.10
C ARG A 31 16.30 9.06 -6.00
N ARG A 32 15.79 10.00 -6.80
CA ARG A 32 14.86 9.67 -7.89
C ARG A 32 15.56 8.81 -8.95
N ALA A 33 14.85 7.83 -9.50
CA ALA A 33 15.34 7.04 -10.62
C ALA A 33 15.67 7.96 -11.81
N ALA A 34 16.77 7.67 -12.53
CA ALA A 34 17.18 8.47 -13.69
C ALA A 34 16.15 8.42 -14.83
N GLU A 35 15.42 7.31 -14.93
CA GLU A 35 14.36 7.07 -15.93
C GLU A 35 13.01 7.69 -15.56
N ARG A 36 12.92 8.39 -14.42
CA ARG A 36 11.66 8.90 -13.91
C ARG A 36 11.11 10.02 -14.80
N ASP A 37 9.99 9.74 -15.46
CA ASP A 37 9.19 10.71 -16.22
C ASP A 37 7.96 11.14 -15.41
N GLU A 38 7.93 12.39 -14.94
CA GLU A 38 6.83 12.89 -14.12
C GLU A 38 5.52 13.04 -14.92
N ALA A 39 5.58 13.26 -16.24
CA ALA A 39 4.40 13.34 -17.09
C ALA A 39 3.76 11.96 -17.25
N ALA A 40 4.57 10.94 -17.59
CA ALA A 40 4.10 9.55 -17.67
C ALA A 40 3.54 9.06 -16.32
N ILE A 41 4.13 9.49 -15.19
CA ILE A 41 3.61 9.18 -13.85
C ILE A 41 2.26 9.83 -13.60
N ALA A 42 2.07 11.10 -14.00
CA ALA A 42 0.79 11.80 -13.85
C ALA A 42 -0.30 11.10 -14.67
N ASP A 43 -0.03 10.84 -15.95
CA ASP A 43 -0.96 10.16 -16.85
C ASP A 43 -1.34 8.77 -16.35
N TRP A 44 -0.36 8.00 -15.85
CA TRP A 44 -0.60 6.69 -15.26
C TRP A 44 -1.47 6.76 -13.99
N LYS A 45 -1.23 7.76 -13.14
CA LYS A 45 -2.04 7.98 -11.93
C LYS A 45 -3.49 8.29 -12.25
N ASP A 46 -3.75 8.99 -13.35
CA ASP A 46 -5.12 9.33 -13.73
C ASP A 46 -5.80 8.17 -14.47
N ALA A 47 -5.08 7.47 -15.34
CA ALA A 47 -5.65 6.43 -16.19
C ALA A 47 -5.72 5.04 -15.53
N GLN A 48 -4.67 4.61 -14.82
CA GLN A 48 -4.52 3.21 -14.37
C GLN A 48 -4.75 3.04 -12.87
N TRP A 49 -4.33 4.01 -12.06
CA TRP A 49 -4.47 3.92 -10.61
C TRP A 49 -5.91 3.70 -10.11
N PRO A 50 -6.95 4.30 -10.71
CA PRO A 50 -8.33 4.03 -10.31
C PRO A 50 -8.75 2.56 -10.52
N ALA A 51 -8.27 1.92 -11.58
CA ALA A 51 -8.57 0.51 -11.87
C ALA A 51 -7.88 -0.42 -10.86
N ILE A 52 -6.62 -0.11 -10.48
CA ILE A 52 -5.84 -0.90 -9.53
C ILE A 52 -6.40 -0.84 -8.11
N LYS A 53 -6.84 0.34 -7.66
CA LYS A 53 -7.48 0.48 -6.34
C LYS A 53 -8.81 -0.26 -6.22
N GLY A 54 -9.39 -0.67 -7.35
CA GLY A 54 -10.78 -1.09 -7.44
C GLY A 54 -11.73 0.07 -7.15
N ARG A 55 -13.03 -0.13 -7.41
CA ARG A 55 -14.04 0.76 -6.82
C ARG A 55 -13.85 0.69 -5.32
N LEU A 56 -13.60 1.84 -4.66
CA LEU A 56 -13.70 1.89 -3.20
C LEU A 56 -15.06 1.27 -2.85
N HIS A 57 -15.03 0.12 -2.18
CA HIS A 57 -16.19 -0.36 -1.47
C HIS A 57 -16.45 0.69 -0.39
N THR A 58 -17.33 1.63 -0.72
CA THR A 58 -18.02 2.57 0.16
C THR A 58 -17.17 3.00 1.35
N TRP A 59 -16.15 3.83 1.12
CA TRP A 59 -15.66 4.67 2.21
C TRP A 59 -16.74 5.72 2.46
N VAL A 60 -17.75 5.35 3.26
CA VAL A 60 -18.59 6.29 3.97
C VAL A 60 -17.82 6.60 5.24
N PRO A 61 -17.37 7.85 5.46
CA PRO A 61 -16.85 8.22 6.76
C PRO A 61 -17.92 7.91 7.81
N GLY A 62 -17.56 7.12 8.82
CA GLY A 62 -18.44 6.86 9.96
C GLY A 62 -18.82 8.19 10.62
N SER A 63 -20.10 8.32 11.00
CA SER A 63 -20.58 9.52 11.69
C SER A 63 -19.87 9.67 13.04
N ALA A 64 -19.02 10.68 13.17
CA ALA A 64 -18.48 11.11 14.45
C ALA A 64 -19.43 12.16 15.03
N SER A 65 -20.34 11.74 15.91
CA SER A 65 -21.16 12.68 16.67
C SER A 65 -20.33 13.29 17.78
N ARG A 66 -20.38 14.61 17.92
CA ARG A 66 -19.70 15.36 18.97
C ARG A 66 -20.40 15.05 20.29
N THR A 67 -19.74 14.33 21.20
CA THR A 67 -20.26 14.15 22.57
C THR A 67 -20.17 15.51 23.27
N SER A 68 -21.31 16.11 23.61
CA SER A 68 -21.36 17.32 24.42
C SER A 68 -20.76 17.04 25.81
N PRO A 69 -19.85 17.87 26.34
CA PRO A 69 -19.44 17.76 27.73
C PRO A 69 -20.62 18.11 28.63
N ALA A 70 -20.85 17.30 29.65
CA ALA A 70 -21.81 17.60 30.71
C ALA A 70 -21.38 18.90 31.40
N ARG A 71 -22.34 19.79 31.64
CA ARG A 71 -22.12 21.04 32.37
C ARG A 71 -22.57 20.81 33.82
N ASP A 72 -21.69 21.16 34.77
CA ASP A 72 -21.97 21.23 36.22
C ASP A 72 -23.14 22.18 36.54
#